data_AF-A0A2H9TFZ4-F1
#
_entry.id   AF-A0A2H9TFZ4-F1
#
_cell.length_a   1.000
_cell.length_b   1.000
_cell.length_c   1.000
_cell.angle_alpha   90.00
_cell.angle_beta   90.00
_cell.angle_gamma   90.00
#
_symmetry.space_group_name_H-M   'P 1'
#
loop_
_entity.id
_entity.type
_entity.pdbx_description
1 polymer ?
#
loop_
_entity_poly.entity_id
_entity_poly.type
_entity_poly.pdbx_seq_one_letter_code
_entity_poly.pdbx_strand_id
1 'polypeptide(L)'
;MLRLVWLLGWTLALQLQLAPSQLAISVGTDVISTIFDTFEIQQDTLASVEYLLSNERLGFDSIYNKLYEDYIRIQNMLPLSTDPKMQPKFFPLDKLLTTPPYARYIFVEKKCPYTPSLVGDISGHHKHSAPLFRDCETLKAMICYLIEHQFSSLESLDLFQGLTRNCPLDDVVDVYNLLIPEMFPELLQLFLFEGSLDEDIFLKSFLSPDGLSPDELFYRTVTAALTVNEFRLNMSGTIIFQEVLGNLESEDAAMAGNFIRGLEGDTLSRESHLEVYETLEQTALISEKRAIWGTLANIVSICPDYEIGMYECERLVSRFLKNAPEELVLPFAIRKIGQLYVGTDQQHWLVTDFRHFKRPFLPRILVPLEHRINSWWSSGIFPRIPMTVQLLTSHHERQRAMNIFIEDCLQEGQNLPINHNFVDWSGETEWFGTWLVKFASEWSESCDDKHGSIHLAIASWPFLILCNRKGNFSFFFKDGDELETWDGFASRIAAKVTNSVDNQLCASIQRMLNTMQISTFFTPDEMASLVDKTFVPISAFNSLEVSDAEDFSMDESKYNSQKS
;
A
#
# COMPACT_ATOMS: atom_id res chain seq x y z
N MET A 1 11.77 -29.49 -32.15
CA MET A 1 11.12 -28.41 -31.37
C MET A 1 10.98 -27.18 -32.27
N LEU A 2 10.15 -27.29 -33.31
CA LEU A 2 9.97 -26.28 -34.37
C LEU A 2 8.70 -26.65 -35.15
N ARG A 3 7.52 -26.41 -34.56
CA ARG A 3 6.22 -26.66 -35.24
C ARG A 3 4.99 -25.98 -34.64
N LEU A 4 5.14 -25.00 -33.74
CA LEU A 4 4.00 -24.27 -33.16
C LEU A 4 3.88 -22.79 -33.55
N VAL A 5 4.81 -22.24 -34.35
CA VAL A 5 4.81 -20.81 -34.69
C VAL A 5 4.00 -20.47 -35.95
N TRP A 6 3.58 -21.47 -36.74
CA TRP A 6 2.91 -21.23 -38.03
C TRP A 6 1.39 -21.44 -38.03
N LEU A 7 0.77 -21.76 -36.89
CA LEU A 7 -0.69 -21.95 -36.81
C LEU A 7 -1.48 -20.73 -36.30
N LEU A 8 -0.81 -19.70 -35.76
CA LEU A 8 -1.49 -18.52 -35.20
C LEU A 8 -1.99 -17.51 -36.24
N GLY A 9 -1.63 -17.66 -37.52
CA GLY A 9 -2.13 -16.76 -38.56
C GLY A 9 -3.57 -17.08 -39.02
N TRP A 10 -4.05 -18.31 -38.82
CA TRP A 10 -5.23 -18.83 -39.53
C TRP A 10 -6.21 -19.65 -38.66
N THR A 11 -6.08 -19.63 -37.35
CA THR A 11 -7.15 -20.09 -36.44
C THR A 11 -7.95 -18.88 -36.01
N LEU A 12 -9.14 -18.68 -36.60
CA LEU A 12 -10.40 -18.94 -35.91
C LEU A 12 -10.45 -18.22 -34.56
N ALA A 13 -11.40 -17.30 -34.44
CA ALA A 13 -11.93 -16.83 -33.17
C ALA A 13 -12.10 -18.02 -32.21
N LEU A 14 -11.07 -18.29 -31.42
CA LEU A 14 -11.12 -19.21 -30.31
C LEU A 14 -11.96 -18.46 -29.29
N GLN A 15 -13.28 -18.67 -29.34
CA GLN A 15 -14.12 -18.49 -28.17
C GLN A 15 -13.70 -19.54 -27.15
N LEU A 16 -12.54 -19.33 -26.52
CA LEU A 16 -12.16 -20.01 -25.31
C LEU A 16 -13.13 -19.53 -24.23
N GLN A 17 -14.20 -20.29 -24.00
CA GLN A 17 -14.94 -20.24 -22.73
C GLN A 17 -14.07 -20.87 -21.65
N LEU A 18 -12.89 -20.29 -21.40
CA LEU A 18 -12.12 -20.63 -20.21
C LEU A 18 -12.65 -19.77 -19.08
N ALA A 19 -13.02 -20.43 -17.98
CA ALA A 19 -13.20 -19.70 -16.74
C ALA A 19 -11.87 -18.96 -16.45
N PRO A 20 -11.90 -17.68 -16.04
CA PRO A 20 -10.68 -16.92 -15.79
C PRO A 20 -9.67 -17.64 -14.87
N SER A 21 -10.17 -18.40 -13.89
CA SER A 21 -9.35 -19.23 -13.00
C SER A 21 -8.63 -20.37 -13.73
N GLN A 22 -9.29 -21.02 -14.69
CA GLN A 22 -8.65 -22.04 -15.53
C GLN A 22 -7.59 -21.41 -16.42
N LEU A 23 -7.83 -20.23 -16.98
CA LEU A 23 -6.82 -19.51 -17.78
C LEU A 23 -5.57 -19.19 -16.94
N ALA A 24 -5.74 -18.64 -15.74
CA ALA A 24 -4.64 -18.27 -14.84
C ALA A 24 -3.83 -19.49 -14.37
N ILE A 25 -4.49 -20.63 -14.12
CA ILE A 25 -3.84 -21.85 -13.61
C ILE A 25 -3.21 -22.69 -14.73
N SER A 26 -3.88 -22.83 -15.88
CA SER A 26 -3.48 -23.76 -16.94
C SER A 26 -2.55 -23.17 -17.98
N VAL A 27 -2.49 -21.83 -18.09
CA VAL A 27 -1.76 -21.15 -19.15
C VAL A 27 -0.66 -20.27 -18.54
N GLY A 28 0.58 -20.49 -18.97
CA GLY A 28 1.73 -19.68 -18.57
C GLY A 28 1.54 -18.19 -18.89
N THR A 29 2.23 -17.28 -18.19
CA THR A 29 2.03 -15.83 -18.38
C THR A 29 2.56 -15.30 -19.66
N ASP A 30 3.56 -15.93 -20.26
CA ASP A 30 3.98 -15.56 -21.62
C ASP A 30 2.79 -15.67 -22.58
N VAL A 31 1.91 -16.65 -22.38
CA VAL A 31 0.70 -16.81 -23.18
C VAL A 31 -0.39 -15.84 -22.74
N ILE A 32 -0.60 -15.60 -21.44
CA ILE A 32 -1.59 -14.60 -20.98
C ILE A 32 -1.21 -13.19 -21.44
N SER A 33 0.07 -12.82 -21.32
CA SER A 33 0.65 -11.58 -21.87
C SER A 33 0.47 -11.55 -23.38
N THR A 34 0.86 -12.62 -24.09
CA THR A 34 0.67 -12.70 -25.55
C THR A 34 -0.80 -12.54 -25.92
N ILE A 35 -1.74 -13.08 -25.15
CA ILE A 35 -3.18 -12.87 -25.36
C ILE A 35 -3.48 -11.38 -25.24
N PHE A 36 -3.11 -10.71 -24.15
CA PHE A 36 -3.36 -9.27 -23.99
C PHE A 36 -2.61 -8.38 -25.01
N ASP A 37 -1.41 -8.77 -25.44
CA ASP A 37 -0.60 -8.08 -26.45
C ASP A 37 -1.18 -8.22 -27.85
N THR A 38 -1.76 -9.38 -28.17
CA THR A 38 -2.27 -9.69 -29.52
C THR A 38 -3.77 -9.46 -29.67
N PHE A 39 -4.53 -9.36 -28.58
CA PHE A 39 -5.96 -9.11 -28.66
C PHE A 39 -6.22 -7.69 -29.15
N GLU A 40 -6.95 -7.58 -30.25
CA GLU A 40 -7.45 -6.30 -30.73
C GLU A 40 -8.62 -5.85 -29.84
N ILE A 41 -8.44 -4.73 -29.13
CA ILE A 41 -9.50 -4.11 -28.35
C ILE A 41 -10.35 -3.29 -29.33
N GLN A 42 -11.44 -3.89 -29.77
CA GLN A 42 -12.46 -3.31 -30.64
C GLN A 42 -13.80 -3.30 -29.90
N GLN A 43 -14.79 -2.61 -30.45
CA GLN A 43 -16.10 -2.47 -29.83
C GLN A 43 -16.75 -3.83 -29.50
N ASP A 44 -16.55 -4.83 -30.35
CA ASP A 44 -17.12 -6.18 -30.21
C ASP A 44 -16.41 -7.04 -29.16
N THR A 45 -15.16 -6.71 -28.80
CA THR A 45 -14.32 -7.45 -27.83
C THR A 45 -14.21 -6.75 -26.48
N LEU A 46 -14.62 -5.49 -26.41
CA LEU A 46 -14.46 -4.60 -25.27
C LEU A 46 -15.05 -5.18 -23.97
N ALA A 47 -16.26 -5.74 -24.03
CA ALA A 47 -16.93 -6.32 -22.86
C ALA A 47 -16.18 -7.56 -22.31
N SER A 48 -15.53 -8.34 -23.17
CA SER A 48 -14.74 -9.50 -22.73
C SER A 48 -13.45 -9.07 -22.03
N VAL A 49 -12.78 -8.04 -22.56
CA VAL A 49 -11.57 -7.48 -21.93
C VAL A 49 -11.94 -6.81 -20.61
N GLU A 50 -13.02 -6.04 -20.57
CA GLU A 50 -13.54 -5.45 -19.33
C GLU A 50 -13.86 -6.52 -18.27
N TYR A 51 -14.48 -7.63 -18.68
CA TYR A 51 -14.77 -8.75 -17.78
C TYR A 51 -13.50 -9.39 -17.21
N LEU A 52 -12.45 -9.57 -18.02
CA LEU A 52 -11.16 -10.10 -17.56
C LEU A 52 -10.46 -9.13 -16.59
N LEU A 53 -10.39 -7.83 -16.96
CA LEU A 53 -9.78 -6.80 -16.13
C LEU A 53 -10.54 -6.54 -14.82
N SER A 54 -11.84 -6.86 -14.79
CA SER A 54 -12.66 -6.73 -13.58
C SER A 54 -12.51 -7.92 -12.60
N ASN A 55 -11.73 -8.95 -12.95
CA ASN A 55 -11.52 -10.10 -12.09
C ASN A 55 -10.36 -9.88 -11.11
N GLU A 56 -10.65 -9.22 -9.99
CA GLU A 56 -9.67 -8.88 -8.94
C GLU A 56 -8.94 -10.09 -8.37
N ARG A 57 -9.58 -11.26 -8.30
CA ARG A 57 -8.99 -12.47 -7.70
C ARG A 57 -7.77 -13.00 -8.45
N LEU A 58 -7.66 -12.67 -9.74
CA LEU A 58 -6.65 -13.21 -10.63
C LEU A 58 -5.69 -12.14 -11.15
N GLY A 59 -5.93 -10.87 -10.81
CA GLY A 59 -4.99 -9.77 -11.04
C GLY A 59 -4.63 -9.55 -12.51
N PHE A 60 -5.55 -9.77 -13.45
CA PHE A 60 -5.27 -9.57 -14.88
C PHE A 60 -4.95 -8.11 -15.24
N ASP A 61 -5.50 -7.17 -14.47
CA ASP A 61 -5.16 -5.75 -14.52
C ASP A 61 -3.66 -5.51 -14.32
N SER A 62 -3.01 -6.22 -13.38
CA SER A 62 -1.57 -6.10 -13.15
C SER A 62 -0.71 -6.53 -14.34
N ILE A 63 -1.23 -7.42 -15.21
CA ILE A 63 -0.57 -7.82 -16.46
C ILE A 63 -0.81 -6.73 -17.50
N TYR A 64 -2.08 -6.38 -17.75
CA TYR A 64 -2.47 -5.36 -18.72
C TYR A 64 -1.78 -4.00 -18.48
N ASN A 65 -1.66 -3.58 -17.23
CA ASN A 65 -1.05 -2.31 -16.84
C ASN A 65 0.45 -2.25 -17.16
N LYS A 66 1.15 -3.39 -17.23
CA LYS A 66 2.58 -3.49 -17.56
C LYS A 66 2.88 -3.54 -19.05
N LEU A 67 1.86 -3.75 -19.89
CA LEU A 67 2.04 -3.83 -21.34
C LEU A 67 2.18 -2.42 -21.91
N TYR A 68 3.26 -2.18 -22.63
CA TYR A 68 3.39 -0.97 -23.45
C TYR A 68 2.58 -1.15 -24.73
N GLU A 69 1.75 -0.17 -25.05
CA GLU A 69 0.87 -0.24 -26.21
C GLU A 69 1.56 0.21 -27.49
N ASP A 70 1.36 -0.54 -28.58
CA ASP A 70 1.80 -0.07 -29.88
C ASP A 70 0.96 1.13 -30.37
N TYR A 71 1.48 1.83 -31.37
CA TYR A 71 0.84 3.04 -31.91
C TYR A 71 -0.60 2.78 -32.40
N ILE A 72 -0.87 1.62 -33.01
CA ILE A 72 -2.18 1.30 -33.58
C ILE A 72 -3.20 1.09 -32.45
N ARG A 73 -2.84 0.30 -31.44
CA ARG A 73 -3.67 0.08 -30.25
C ARG A 73 -3.91 1.38 -29.50
N ILE A 74 -2.90 2.25 -29.37
CA ILE A 74 -3.09 3.58 -28.78
C ILE A 74 -4.21 4.32 -29.51
N GLN A 75 -4.13 4.46 -30.84
CA GLN A 75 -5.13 5.19 -31.61
C GLN A 75 -6.54 4.61 -31.46
N ASN A 76 -6.67 3.28 -31.39
CA ASN A 76 -7.95 2.61 -31.20
C ASN A 76 -8.54 2.80 -29.80
N MET A 77 -7.67 2.93 -28.78
CA MET A 77 -8.07 3.08 -27.39
C MET A 77 -8.39 4.52 -27.02
N LEU A 78 -7.72 5.53 -27.60
CA LEU A 78 -7.91 6.94 -27.27
C LEU A 78 -9.39 7.40 -27.23
N PRO A 79 -10.29 6.99 -28.13
CA PRO A 79 -11.71 7.34 -28.02
C PRO A 79 -12.35 6.91 -26.70
N LEU A 80 -11.95 5.76 -26.14
CA LEU A 80 -12.47 5.23 -24.88
C LEU A 80 -12.06 6.07 -23.67
N SER A 81 -10.97 6.84 -23.77
CA SER A 81 -10.51 7.69 -22.66
C SER A 81 -11.46 8.86 -22.38
N THR A 82 -12.43 9.11 -23.27
CA THR A 82 -13.47 10.14 -23.09
C THR A 82 -14.70 9.63 -22.34
N ASP A 83 -14.84 8.30 -22.17
CA ASP A 83 -15.93 7.69 -21.42
C ASP A 83 -15.51 7.47 -19.95
N PRO A 84 -16.12 8.21 -18.98
CA PRO A 84 -15.80 8.08 -17.56
C PRO A 84 -15.97 6.67 -16.98
N LYS A 85 -16.79 5.81 -17.61
CA LYS A 85 -16.99 4.42 -17.17
C LYS A 85 -15.85 3.49 -17.58
N MET A 86 -15.19 3.82 -18.69
CA MET A 86 -14.12 3.02 -19.28
C MET A 86 -12.76 3.38 -18.68
N GLN A 87 -12.60 4.63 -18.24
CA GLN A 87 -11.36 5.14 -17.65
C GLN A 87 -10.79 4.26 -16.53
N PRO A 88 -11.57 3.82 -15.50
CA PRO A 88 -11.01 3.05 -14.40
C PRO A 88 -10.46 1.68 -14.81
N LYS A 89 -10.94 1.13 -15.94
CA LYS A 89 -10.57 -0.21 -16.40
C LYS A 89 -9.39 -0.17 -17.36
N PHE A 90 -9.42 0.76 -18.31
CA PHE A 90 -8.45 0.78 -19.42
C PHE A 90 -7.35 1.83 -19.24
N PHE A 91 -7.58 2.84 -18.41
CA PHE A 91 -6.66 3.95 -18.19
C PHE A 91 -6.39 4.20 -16.70
N PRO A 92 -6.15 3.15 -15.86
CA PRO A 92 -5.70 3.38 -14.49
C PRO A 92 -4.30 4.02 -14.48
N LEU A 93 -3.91 4.60 -13.34
CA LEU A 93 -2.63 5.29 -13.18
C LEU A 93 -1.43 4.47 -13.69
N ASP A 94 -1.32 3.19 -13.31
CA ASP A 94 -0.24 2.30 -13.77
C ASP A 94 -0.17 2.18 -15.29
N LYS A 95 -1.32 2.15 -15.95
CA LYS A 95 -1.39 2.08 -17.42
C LYS A 95 -0.96 3.39 -18.06
N LEU A 96 -1.34 4.52 -17.47
CA LEU A 96 -0.92 5.85 -17.93
C LEU A 96 0.60 6.03 -17.82
N LEU A 97 1.20 5.53 -16.74
CA LEU A 97 2.64 5.58 -16.52
C LEU A 97 3.40 4.67 -17.49
N THR A 98 2.88 3.47 -17.74
CA THR A 98 3.46 2.53 -18.69
C THR A 98 3.27 2.99 -20.13
N THR A 99 2.17 3.67 -20.45
CA THR A 99 1.85 4.17 -21.80
C THR A 99 1.62 5.70 -21.78
N PRO A 100 2.70 6.51 -21.72
CA PRO A 100 2.61 7.97 -21.62
C PRO A 100 1.73 8.69 -22.66
N PRO A 101 1.61 8.21 -23.92
CA PRO A 101 0.70 8.83 -24.88
C PRO A 101 -0.77 8.92 -24.40
N TYR A 102 -1.24 7.99 -23.57
CA TYR A 102 -2.58 8.09 -22.99
C TYR A 102 -2.70 9.25 -22.01
N ALA A 103 -1.73 9.39 -21.10
CA ALA A 103 -1.69 10.48 -20.14
C ALA A 103 -1.65 11.84 -20.87
N ARG A 104 -0.80 11.96 -21.89
CA ARG A 104 -0.67 13.19 -22.69
C ARG A 104 -1.99 13.56 -23.35
N TYR A 105 -2.66 12.59 -23.98
CA TYR A 105 -3.96 12.84 -24.61
C TYR A 105 -5.02 13.29 -23.60
N ILE A 106 -5.11 12.62 -22.44
CA ILE A 106 -6.11 12.90 -21.41
C ILE A 106 -5.86 14.26 -20.75
N PHE A 107 -4.65 14.53 -20.26
CA PHE A 107 -4.36 15.69 -19.41
C PHE A 107 -3.86 16.92 -20.15
N VAL A 108 -3.23 16.77 -21.31
CA VAL A 108 -2.64 17.88 -22.06
C VAL A 108 -3.49 18.24 -23.28
N GLU A 109 -3.76 17.28 -24.16
CA GLU A 109 -4.38 17.56 -25.46
C GLU A 109 -5.90 17.76 -25.39
N LYS A 110 -6.61 16.88 -24.69
CA LYS A 110 -8.08 16.93 -24.56
C LYS A 110 -8.56 17.53 -23.24
N LYS A 111 -7.76 17.45 -22.19
CA LYS A 111 -8.14 17.87 -20.82
C LYS A 111 -9.48 17.24 -20.40
N CYS A 112 -9.60 15.94 -20.63
CA CYS A 112 -10.81 15.19 -20.29
C CYS A 112 -10.97 15.14 -18.76
N PRO A 113 -12.22 15.18 -18.24
CA PRO A 113 -12.48 14.78 -16.86
C PRO A 113 -11.94 13.36 -16.64
N TYR A 114 -11.12 13.19 -15.61
CA TYR A 114 -10.49 11.93 -15.25
C TYR A 114 -11.06 11.43 -13.91
N THR A 115 -11.75 10.29 -13.97
CA THR A 115 -12.41 9.66 -12.81
C THR A 115 -11.55 8.66 -12.03
N PRO A 116 -10.56 7.96 -12.61
CA PRO A 116 -9.73 7.05 -11.83
C PRO A 116 -8.86 7.81 -10.82
N SER A 117 -8.36 7.07 -9.84
CA SER A 117 -7.47 7.61 -8.81
C SER A 117 -6.07 7.87 -9.37
N LEU A 118 -5.56 9.09 -9.19
CA LEU A 118 -4.15 9.45 -9.35
C LEU A 118 -3.37 9.36 -8.04
N VAL A 119 -4.07 9.07 -6.94
CA VAL A 119 -3.55 9.19 -5.58
C VAL A 119 -3.03 7.88 -5.01
N GLY A 120 -3.24 6.76 -5.69
CA GLY A 120 -2.90 5.40 -5.23
C GLY A 120 -1.40 5.12 -5.15
N ASP A 121 -1.06 4.12 -4.32
CA ASP A 121 0.29 3.60 -4.14
C ASP A 121 0.80 2.85 -5.39
N ILE A 122 1.84 3.38 -6.03
CA ILE A 122 2.47 2.81 -7.24
C ILE A 122 3.50 1.73 -6.86
N SER A 123 3.90 1.66 -5.58
CA SER A 123 5.00 0.85 -5.09
C SER A 123 4.73 -0.66 -5.09
N GLY A 124 3.45 -1.09 -5.17
CA GLY A 124 3.07 -2.50 -5.26
C GLY A 124 3.50 -3.20 -6.57
N HIS A 125 3.73 -2.43 -7.64
CA HIS A 125 4.06 -2.98 -8.95
C HIS A 125 5.35 -2.42 -9.54
N HIS A 126 5.76 -1.24 -9.11
CA HIS A 126 6.87 -0.53 -9.70
C HIS A 126 7.61 0.31 -8.66
N LYS A 127 8.49 -0.30 -7.85
CA LYS A 127 9.51 0.43 -7.06
C LYS A 127 10.43 1.35 -7.89
N HIS A 128 10.20 1.45 -9.20
CA HIS A 128 10.97 2.22 -10.18
C HIS A 128 10.12 2.99 -11.21
N SER A 129 8.80 3.14 -11.10
CA SER A 129 8.00 3.80 -12.16
C SER A 129 7.97 5.32 -12.14
N ALA A 130 7.97 5.97 -10.97
CA ALA A 130 8.05 7.43 -10.87
C ALA A 130 9.25 8.03 -11.66
N PRO A 131 10.46 7.42 -11.64
CA PRO A 131 11.55 7.88 -12.51
C PRO A 131 11.42 7.52 -14.01
N LEU A 132 10.38 6.79 -14.44
CA LEU A 132 10.18 6.43 -15.86
C LEU A 132 9.39 7.47 -16.65
N PHE A 133 8.59 8.32 -15.98
CA PHE A 133 7.80 9.32 -16.67
C PHE A 133 8.61 10.60 -16.94
N ARG A 134 9.25 10.66 -18.12
CA ARG A 134 10.13 11.78 -18.52
C ARG A 134 9.42 12.96 -19.20
N ASP A 135 8.12 12.83 -19.49
CA ASP A 135 7.34 13.91 -20.12
C ASP A 135 6.85 14.91 -19.05
N CYS A 136 7.62 15.95 -18.79
CA CYS A 136 7.32 16.92 -17.75
C CYS A 136 6.05 17.72 -17.96
N GLU A 137 5.70 18.03 -19.21
CA GLU A 137 4.46 18.73 -19.53
C GLU A 137 3.27 17.90 -19.06
N THR A 138 3.27 16.60 -19.38
CA THR A 138 2.20 15.69 -18.99
C THR A 138 2.20 15.42 -17.48
N LEU A 139 3.37 15.24 -16.85
CA LEU A 139 3.46 15.00 -15.41
C LEU A 139 2.96 16.19 -14.60
N LYS A 140 3.35 17.41 -14.98
CA LYS A 140 2.86 18.65 -14.38
C LYS A 140 1.34 18.74 -14.51
N ALA A 141 0.78 18.46 -15.69
CA ALA A 141 -0.66 18.49 -15.91
C ALA A 141 -1.41 17.45 -15.04
N MET A 142 -0.87 16.25 -14.88
CA MET A 142 -1.42 15.22 -13.98
C MET A 142 -1.41 15.68 -12.52
N ILE A 143 -0.31 16.28 -12.06
CA ILE A 143 -0.18 16.75 -10.68
C ILE A 143 -1.11 17.94 -10.41
N CYS A 144 -1.19 18.91 -11.32
CA CYS A 144 -2.16 20.01 -11.18
C CYS A 144 -3.59 19.47 -11.09
N TYR A 145 -3.96 18.51 -11.95
CA TYR A 145 -5.28 17.86 -11.87
C TYR A 145 -5.50 17.15 -10.52
N LEU A 146 -4.49 16.43 -10.02
CA LEU A 146 -4.54 15.78 -8.71
C LEU A 146 -4.77 16.80 -7.60
N ILE A 147 -4.01 17.90 -7.58
CA ILE A 147 -4.14 18.97 -6.58
C ILE A 147 -5.55 19.55 -6.58
N GLU A 148 -6.09 19.83 -7.77
CA GLU A 148 -7.41 20.47 -7.93
C GLU A 148 -8.59 19.55 -7.61
N HIS A 149 -8.46 18.24 -7.82
CA HIS A 149 -9.63 17.34 -7.83
C HIS A 149 -9.55 16.14 -6.88
N GLN A 150 -8.34 15.70 -6.51
CA GLN A 150 -8.16 14.42 -5.81
C GLN A 150 -7.25 14.49 -4.59
N PHE A 151 -6.66 15.66 -4.27
CA PHE A 151 -5.65 15.79 -3.22
C PHE A 151 -6.09 15.28 -1.84
N SER A 152 -7.36 15.46 -1.47
CA SER A 152 -7.91 14.95 -0.21
C SER A 152 -7.82 13.43 -0.05
N SER A 153 -7.67 12.70 -1.15
CA SER A 153 -7.57 11.24 -1.17
C SER A 153 -6.12 10.75 -1.35
N LEU A 154 -5.10 11.61 -1.18
CA LEU A 154 -3.69 11.27 -1.42
C LEU A 154 -3.23 10.05 -0.62
N GLU A 155 -2.84 8.98 -1.31
CA GLU A 155 -2.32 7.75 -0.70
C GLU A 155 -0.80 7.56 -0.88
N SER A 156 -0.21 8.14 -1.93
CA SER A 156 1.22 8.09 -2.24
C SER A 156 1.75 9.42 -2.77
N LEU A 157 3.06 9.65 -2.56
CA LEU A 157 3.81 10.81 -3.00
C LEU A 157 4.63 10.59 -4.30
N ASP A 158 4.52 9.41 -4.90
CA ASP A 158 5.38 8.98 -6.02
C ASP A 158 5.33 9.92 -7.24
N LEU A 159 4.16 10.49 -7.57
CA LEU A 159 4.04 11.45 -8.67
C LEU A 159 4.85 12.73 -8.41
N PHE A 160 4.82 13.23 -7.18
CA PHE A 160 5.58 14.41 -6.78
C PHE A 160 7.09 14.14 -6.79
N GLN A 161 7.53 12.94 -6.38
CA GLN A 161 8.92 12.49 -6.55
C GLN A 161 9.34 12.45 -8.02
N GLY A 162 8.44 11.98 -8.90
CA GLY A 162 8.67 12.02 -10.34
C GLY A 162 8.91 13.44 -10.86
N LEU A 163 8.15 14.41 -10.34
CA LEU A 163 8.27 15.81 -10.73
C LEU A 163 9.62 16.41 -10.30
N THR A 164 9.97 16.28 -9.01
CA THR A 164 11.19 16.86 -8.45
C THR A 164 12.46 16.30 -9.09
N ARG A 165 12.43 15.02 -9.50
CA ARG A 165 13.58 14.34 -10.11
C ARG A 165 13.73 14.55 -11.61
N ASN A 166 12.62 14.69 -12.34
CA ASN A 166 12.65 14.64 -13.80
C ASN A 166 12.41 16.00 -14.48
N CYS A 167 11.88 17.00 -13.75
CA CYS A 167 11.41 18.24 -14.36
C CYS A 167 12.27 19.47 -14.11
N PRO A 168 12.23 20.46 -15.02
CA PRO A 168 12.93 21.72 -14.85
C PRO A 168 12.52 22.41 -13.55
N LEU A 169 13.47 23.11 -12.91
CA LEU A 169 13.24 23.79 -11.64
C LEU A 169 12.03 24.74 -11.69
N ASP A 170 11.83 25.47 -12.79
CA ASP A 170 10.69 26.39 -12.95
C ASP A 170 9.34 25.65 -12.82
N ASP A 171 9.22 24.45 -13.42
CA ASP A 171 8.01 23.63 -13.32
C ASP A 171 7.81 23.07 -11.90
N VAL A 172 8.91 22.72 -11.23
CA VAL A 172 8.89 22.26 -9.83
C VAL A 172 8.46 23.41 -8.91
N VAL A 173 8.98 24.61 -9.12
CA VAL A 173 8.62 25.83 -8.35
C VAL A 173 7.17 26.21 -8.56
N ASP A 174 6.64 26.11 -9.78
CA ASP A 174 5.23 26.37 -10.07
C ASP A 174 4.31 25.45 -9.25
N VAL A 175 4.58 24.14 -9.25
CA VAL A 175 3.79 23.16 -8.48
C VAL A 175 3.99 23.34 -6.98
N TYR A 176 5.22 23.60 -6.55
CA TYR A 176 5.54 23.90 -5.15
C TYR A 176 4.68 25.06 -4.63
N ASN A 177 4.59 26.16 -5.37
CA ASN A 177 3.80 27.32 -4.99
C ASN A 177 2.30 27.01 -4.85
N LEU A 178 1.76 26.10 -5.69
CA LEU A 178 0.38 25.62 -5.57
C LEU A 178 0.17 24.77 -4.30
N LEU A 179 1.20 24.06 -3.86
CA LEU A 179 1.16 23.14 -2.71
C LEU A 179 1.44 23.80 -1.37
N ILE A 180 1.99 25.02 -1.31
CA ILE A 180 2.28 25.72 -0.04
C ILE A 180 1.13 25.65 0.97
N PRO A 181 -0.15 25.88 0.59
CA PRO A 181 -1.28 25.80 1.52
C PRO A 181 -1.58 24.37 2.03
N GLU A 182 -1.15 23.37 1.28
CA GLU A 182 -1.38 21.93 1.51
C GLU A 182 -0.14 21.21 2.05
N MET A 183 0.94 21.96 2.32
CA MET A 183 2.25 21.42 2.64
C MET A 183 2.29 20.79 4.04
N PHE A 184 2.71 19.52 4.10
CA PHE A 184 2.98 18.76 5.33
C PHE A 184 4.40 18.16 5.26
N PRO A 185 4.95 17.61 6.36
CA PRO A 185 6.36 17.25 6.43
C PRO A 185 6.88 16.35 5.30
N GLU A 186 6.19 15.24 4.99
CA GLU A 186 6.65 14.31 3.95
C GLU A 186 6.56 14.90 2.53
N LEU A 187 5.61 15.81 2.27
CA LEU A 187 5.54 16.51 0.99
C LEU A 187 6.65 17.56 0.86
N LEU A 188 6.90 18.32 1.92
CA LEU A 188 7.98 19.31 1.97
C LEU A 188 9.35 18.66 1.75
N GLN A 189 9.54 17.49 2.37
CA GLN A 189 10.76 16.69 2.20
C GLN A 189 11.12 16.48 0.72
N LEU A 190 10.15 16.19 -0.15
CA LEU A 190 10.43 15.91 -1.56
C LEU A 190 11.13 17.08 -2.26
N PHE A 191 10.71 18.31 -1.94
CA PHE A 191 11.28 19.52 -2.51
C PHE A 191 12.64 19.86 -1.89
N LEU A 192 12.83 19.56 -0.61
CA LEU A 192 14.11 19.80 0.08
C LEU A 192 15.18 18.78 -0.28
N PHE A 193 14.84 17.49 -0.44
CA PHE A 193 15.83 16.41 -0.59
C PHE A 193 16.00 15.92 -2.03
N GLU A 194 14.91 15.77 -2.78
CA GLU A 194 14.95 15.15 -4.11
C GLU A 194 15.11 16.17 -5.25
N GLY A 195 14.90 17.47 -4.98
CA GLY A 195 14.92 18.56 -5.97
C GLY A 195 16.31 19.09 -6.38
N SER A 196 17.39 18.68 -5.70
CA SER A 196 18.81 18.90 -6.04
C SER A 196 19.35 20.30 -6.39
N LEU A 197 18.56 21.38 -6.40
CA LEU A 197 19.05 22.67 -6.93
C LEU A 197 19.15 23.83 -5.93
N ASP A 198 18.30 23.94 -4.91
CA ASP A 198 18.46 24.96 -3.86
C ASP A 198 17.50 24.74 -2.67
N GLU A 199 17.92 23.97 -1.66
CA GLU A 199 17.11 23.69 -0.46
C GLU A 199 16.69 24.98 0.25
N ASP A 200 17.56 26.00 0.23
CA ASP A 200 17.32 27.29 0.85
C ASP A 200 16.19 28.05 0.17
N ILE A 201 16.04 27.96 -1.17
CA ILE A 201 14.95 28.66 -1.89
C ILE A 201 13.59 28.14 -1.44
N PHE A 202 13.41 26.82 -1.41
CA PHE A 202 12.15 26.21 -1.01
C PHE A 202 11.85 26.51 0.47
N LEU A 203 12.82 26.29 1.35
CA LEU A 203 12.64 26.52 2.78
C LEU A 203 12.36 28.00 3.10
N LYS A 204 13.09 28.94 2.49
CA LYS A 204 12.83 30.38 2.65
C LYS A 204 11.47 30.79 2.09
N SER A 205 11.06 30.23 0.96
CA SER A 205 9.74 30.49 0.38
C SER A 205 8.63 29.95 1.28
N PHE A 206 8.81 28.77 1.89
CA PHE A 206 7.83 28.18 2.80
C PHE A 206 7.64 29.04 4.06
N LEU A 207 8.76 29.45 4.65
CA LEU A 207 8.82 30.15 5.93
C LEU A 207 8.77 31.67 5.81
N SER A 208 8.57 32.22 4.61
CA SER A 208 8.48 33.67 4.41
C SER A 208 7.34 34.24 5.26
N PRO A 209 7.61 35.17 6.20
CA PRO A 209 6.59 35.69 7.11
C PRO A 209 5.61 36.67 6.42
N ASP A 210 5.90 37.07 5.18
CA ASP A 210 5.13 38.08 4.46
C ASP A 210 3.68 37.63 4.24
N GLY A 211 2.75 38.26 4.95
CA GLY A 211 1.32 38.01 4.82
C GLY A 211 0.79 36.80 5.60
N LEU A 212 1.61 36.15 6.44
CA LEU A 212 1.19 35.03 7.29
C LEU A 212 0.71 35.53 8.66
N SER A 213 -0.30 34.85 9.23
CA SER A 213 -0.64 35.04 10.65
C SER A 213 0.42 34.39 11.56
N PRO A 214 0.50 34.78 12.85
CA PRO A 214 1.38 34.11 13.82
C PRO A 214 1.15 32.60 13.88
N ASP A 215 -0.11 32.16 13.95
CA ASP A 215 -0.48 30.74 13.94
C ASP A 215 0.00 30.01 12.67
N GLU A 216 -0.06 30.70 11.52
CA GLU A 216 0.38 30.16 10.25
C GLU A 216 1.91 30.01 10.19
N LEU A 217 2.62 31.04 10.65
CA LEU A 217 4.06 30.99 10.77
C LEU A 217 4.51 29.91 11.77
N PHE A 218 3.78 29.74 12.87
CA PHE A 218 4.03 28.71 13.88
C PHE A 218 3.91 27.30 13.29
N TYR A 219 2.79 26.94 12.65
CA TYR A 219 2.66 25.59 12.08
C TYR A 219 3.69 25.34 10.98
N ARG A 220 3.99 26.33 10.12
CA ARG A 220 4.99 26.16 9.05
C ARG A 220 6.38 25.93 9.64
N THR A 221 6.71 26.64 10.72
CA THR A 221 7.97 26.45 11.45
C THR A 221 8.06 25.03 12.02
N VAL A 222 7.00 24.53 12.67
CA VAL A 222 6.96 23.16 13.21
C VAL A 222 7.03 22.12 12.08
N THR A 223 6.31 22.32 10.99
CA THR A 223 6.31 21.44 9.80
C THR A 223 7.72 21.30 9.23
N ALA A 224 8.40 22.42 9.02
CA ALA A 224 9.75 22.43 8.50
C ALA A 224 10.76 21.86 9.52
N ALA A 225 10.58 22.09 10.82
CA ALA A 225 11.42 21.49 11.86
C ALA A 225 11.33 19.95 11.87
N LEU A 226 10.12 19.39 11.81
CA LEU A 226 9.89 17.96 11.69
C LEU A 226 10.57 17.39 10.44
N THR A 227 10.40 18.08 9.31
CA THR A 227 11.02 17.68 8.03
C THR A 227 12.55 17.67 8.13
N VAL A 228 13.16 18.72 8.67
CA VAL A 228 14.61 18.84 8.78
C VAL A 228 15.18 17.81 9.76
N ASN A 229 14.47 17.53 10.85
CA ASN A 229 14.90 16.56 11.85
C ASN A 229 14.79 15.11 11.37
N GLU A 230 13.61 14.71 10.89
CA GLU A 230 13.33 13.33 10.40
C GLU A 230 14.34 12.93 9.32
N PHE A 231 14.77 13.90 8.49
CA PHE A 231 15.64 13.66 7.34
C PHE A 231 17.07 14.19 7.51
N ARG A 232 17.44 14.65 8.71
CA ARG A 232 18.80 15.11 9.09
C ARG A 232 19.43 16.11 8.11
N LEU A 233 18.68 17.14 7.74
CA LEU A 233 19.15 18.19 6.82
C LEU A 233 20.30 19.03 7.42
N ASN A 234 21.17 19.59 6.56
CA ASN A 234 22.41 20.30 6.94
C ASN A 234 22.17 21.66 7.65
N MET A 235 23.25 22.22 8.21
CA MET A 235 23.27 23.47 9.03
C MET A 235 22.60 24.72 8.42
N SER A 236 22.40 24.79 7.09
CA SER A 236 21.78 25.95 6.42
C SER A 236 20.32 26.16 6.85
N GLY A 237 19.57 25.07 7.03
CA GLY A 237 18.19 25.11 7.49
C GLY A 237 18.06 25.72 8.88
N THR A 238 19.02 25.42 9.78
CA THR A 238 19.07 25.94 11.14
C THR A 238 19.13 27.48 11.20
N ILE A 239 19.83 28.11 10.25
CA ILE A 239 19.92 29.58 10.17
C ILE A 239 18.56 30.18 9.81
N ILE A 240 17.90 29.64 8.78
CA ILE A 240 16.58 30.10 8.33
C ILE A 240 15.55 29.94 9.46
N PHE A 241 15.59 28.84 10.21
CA PHE A 241 14.71 28.65 11.37
C PHE A 241 14.94 29.70 12.46
N GLN A 242 16.19 30.01 12.79
CA GLN A 242 16.48 31.01 13.82
C GLN A 242 16.00 32.41 13.43
N GLU A 243 16.13 32.78 12.15
CA GLU A 243 15.60 34.04 11.63
C GLU A 243 14.06 34.10 11.74
N VAL A 244 13.38 33.00 11.43
CA VAL A 244 11.91 32.91 11.47
C VAL A 244 11.36 32.86 12.90
N LEU A 245 12.01 32.11 13.80
CA LEU A 245 11.67 32.09 15.23
C LEU A 245 11.72 33.49 15.86
N GLY A 246 12.65 34.34 15.40
CA GLY A 246 12.74 35.74 15.83
C GLY A 246 11.54 36.61 15.43
N ASN A 247 10.73 36.16 14.47
CA ASN A 247 9.52 36.85 13.99
C ASN A 247 8.23 36.34 14.65
N LEU A 248 8.27 35.21 15.38
CA LEU A 248 7.14 34.72 16.16
C LEU A 248 6.97 35.55 17.45
N GLU A 249 5.74 35.59 17.98
CA GLU A 249 5.50 36.16 19.31
C GLU A 249 6.25 35.37 20.38
N SER A 250 6.59 36.00 21.51
CA SER A 250 7.60 35.46 22.43
C SER A 250 7.26 34.11 23.06
N GLU A 251 5.97 33.80 23.25
CA GLU A 251 5.54 32.51 23.82
C GLU A 251 5.61 31.39 22.77
N ASP A 252 5.06 31.61 21.57
CA ASP A 252 5.13 30.64 20.46
C ASP A 252 6.57 30.41 19.98
N ALA A 253 7.39 31.46 19.94
CA ALA A 253 8.81 31.38 19.62
C ALA A 253 9.57 30.51 20.62
N ALA A 254 9.27 30.65 21.93
CA ALA A 254 9.88 29.84 22.98
C ALA A 254 9.44 28.38 22.89
N MET A 255 8.14 28.14 22.64
CA MET A 255 7.56 26.81 22.47
C MET A 255 8.18 26.08 21.26
N ALA A 256 8.12 26.68 20.07
CA ALA A 256 8.72 26.12 18.86
C ALA A 256 10.23 25.92 19.02
N GLY A 257 10.93 26.88 19.62
CA GLY A 257 12.36 26.78 19.89
C GLY A 257 12.74 25.64 20.85
N ASN A 258 11.93 25.37 21.88
CA ASN A 258 12.12 24.24 22.78
C ASN A 258 11.90 22.91 22.05
N PHE A 259 10.85 22.82 21.26
CA PHE A 259 10.54 21.63 20.46
C PHE A 259 11.66 21.31 19.46
N ILE A 260 12.11 22.30 18.70
CA ILE A 260 13.22 22.16 17.72
C ILE A 260 14.50 21.67 18.39
N ARG A 261 14.90 22.31 19.50
CA ARG A 261 16.10 21.87 20.25
C ARG A 261 15.97 20.45 20.79
N GLY A 262 14.76 20.08 21.23
CA GLY A 262 14.45 18.73 21.68
C GLY A 262 14.61 17.68 20.57
N LEU A 263 14.10 17.99 19.38
CA LEU A 263 14.25 17.17 18.19
C LEU A 263 15.74 17.01 17.79
N GLU A 264 16.49 18.12 17.71
CA GLU A 264 17.91 18.10 17.31
C GLU A 264 18.82 17.33 18.29
N GLY A 265 18.47 17.33 19.58
CA GLY A 265 19.29 16.72 20.64
C GLY A 265 18.91 15.29 21.02
N ASP A 266 17.89 14.68 20.39
CA ASP A 266 17.24 13.45 20.85
C ASP A 266 16.77 13.53 22.33
N THR A 267 16.46 14.74 22.81
CA THR A 267 16.06 15.02 24.21
C THR A 267 14.70 15.71 24.29
N LEU A 268 13.80 15.41 23.34
CA LEU A 268 12.49 16.04 23.31
C LEU A 268 11.72 15.73 24.60
N SER A 269 11.45 16.78 25.38
CA SER A 269 10.72 16.63 26.64
C SER A 269 9.25 16.36 26.36
N ARG A 270 8.63 15.56 27.24
CA ARG A 270 7.17 15.32 27.23
C ARG A 270 6.38 16.63 27.24
N GLU A 271 6.80 17.60 28.04
CA GLU A 271 6.10 18.90 28.16
C GLU A 271 6.12 19.64 26.82
N SER A 272 7.29 19.80 26.20
CA SER A 272 7.43 20.49 24.91
C SER A 272 6.68 19.79 23.78
N HIS A 273 6.66 18.45 23.75
CA HIS A 273 5.91 17.70 22.75
C HIS A 273 4.39 17.92 22.90
N LEU A 274 3.87 17.81 24.13
CA LEU A 274 2.45 18.01 24.41
C LEU A 274 2.00 19.44 24.13
N GLU A 275 2.81 20.43 24.51
CA GLU A 275 2.50 21.84 24.29
C GLU A 275 2.35 22.18 22.80
N VAL A 276 3.29 21.74 21.96
CA VAL A 276 3.20 21.94 20.51
C VAL A 276 2.02 21.19 19.90
N TYR A 277 1.77 19.94 20.32
CA TYR A 277 0.63 19.17 19.85
C TYR A 277 -0.70 19.89 20.18
N GLU A 278 -0.86 20.35 21.42
CA GLU A 278 -2.11 20.98 21.88
C GLU A 278 -2.36 22.32 21.19
N THR A 279 -1.32 23.13 21.00
CA THR A 279 -1.42 24.39 20.25
C THR A 279 -1.82 24.13 18.80
N LEU A 280 -1.14 23.20 18.10
CA LEU A 280 -1.48 22.88 16.72
C LEU A 280 -2.85 22.24 16.56
N GLU A 281 -3.30 21.43 17.52
CA GLU A 281 -4.64 20.85 17.47
C GLU A 281 -5.72 21.94 17.60
N GLN A 282 -5.53 22.91 18.50
CA GLN A 282 -6.45 24.05 18.60
C GLN A 282 -6.46 24.86 17.30
N THR A 283 -5.30 25.12 16.70
CA THR A 283 -5.21 25.78 15.39
C THR A 283 -5.90 24.96 14.29
N ALA A 284 -5.74 23.64 14.27
CA ALA A 284 -6.35 22.75 13.28
C ALA A 284 -7.88 22.77 13.37
N LEU A 285 -8.43 22.74 14.59
CA LEU A 285 -9.86 22.80 14.86
C LEU A 285 -10.51 24.13 14.42
N ILE A 286 -9.74 25.22 14.40
CA ILE A 286 -10.22 26.55 14.01
C ILE A 286 -10.04 26.82 12.51
N SER A 287 -8.91 26.39 11.94
CA SER A 287 -8.49 26.82 10.60
C SER A 287 -9.00 25.93 9.47
N GLU A 288 -9.49 24.73 9.78
CA GLU A 288 -9.91 23.71 8.80
C GLU A 288 -8.83 23.42 7.72
N LYS A 289 -7.54 23.61 8.05
CA LYS A 289 -6.41 23.40 7.12
C LYS A 289 -5.87 21.98 7.20
N ARG A 290 -5.87 21.26 6.08
CA ARG A 290 -5.34 19.90 5.94
C ARG A 290 -3.84 19.79 6.27
N ALA A 291 -3.05 20.79 5.88
CA ALA A 291 -1.62 20.86 6.19
C ALA A 291 -1.33 20.69 7.69
N ILE A 292 -2.13 21.32 8.56
CA ILE A 292 -1.93 21.27 10.01
C ILE A 292 -2.24 19.86 10.56
N TRP A 293 -3.28 19.20 10.06
CA TRP A 293 -3.57 17.81 10.40
C TRP A 293 -2.47 16.85 9.95
N GLY A 294 -1.85 17.09 8.79
CA GLY A 294 -0.67 16.36 8.34
C GLY A 294 0.54 16.55 9.27
N THR A 295 0.76 17.77 9.75
CA THR A 295 1.81 18.09 10.72
C THR A 295 1.54 17.43 12.08
N LEU A 296 0.29 17.48 12.57
CA LEU A 296 -0.12 16.80 13.80
C LEU A 296 0.09 15.28 13.71
N ALA A 297 -0.25 14.66 12.58
CA ALA A 297 -0.02 13.24 12.36
C ALA A 297 1.47 12.87 12.51
N ASN A 298 2.36 13.73 12.01
CA ASN A 298 3.80 13.52 12.13
C ASN A 298 4.29 13.65 13.57
N ILE A 299 3.79 14.63 14.34
CA ILE A 299 4.09 14.77 15.77
C ILE A 299 3.68 13.52 16.54
N VAL A 300 2.48 12.99 16.28
CA VAL A 300 2.03 11.72 16.88
C VAL A 300 2.95 10.57 16.47
N SER A 301 3.36 10.54 15.21
CA SER A 301 4.11 9.41 14.66
C SER A 301 5.50 9.23 15.25
N ILE A 302 6.16 10.33 15.64
CA ILE A 302 7.49 10.31 16.26
C ILE A 302 7.42 10.09 17.78
N CYS A 303 6.23 10.04 18.38
CA CYS A 303 6.08 9.91 19.82
C CYS A 303 6.81 8.69 20.43
N PRO A 304 6.80 7.49 19.80
CA PRO A 304 7.52 6.33 20.31
C PRO A 304 9.06 6.46 20.31
N ASP A 305 9.60 7.36 19.50
CA ASP A 305 11.05 7.54 19.35
C ASP A 305 11.67 8.38 20.49
N TYR A 306 10.84 9.02 21.31
CA TYR A 306 11.26 9.87 22.42
C TYR A 306 10.76 9.37 23.78
N GLU A 307 11.35 9.85 24.86
CA GLU A 307 11.01 9.49 26.26
C GLU A 307 9.66 10.08 26.74
N ILE A 308 8.64 10.09 25.88
CA ILE A 308 7.30 10.64 26.16
C ILE A 308 6.44 9.64 26.94
N GLY A 309 6.69 8.35 26.73
CA GLY A 309 5.98 7.23 27.34
C GLY A 309 4.85 6.70 26.46
N MET A 310 4.72 5.37 26.39
CA MET A 310 3.73 4.70 25.52
C MET A 310 2.28 5.11 25.84
N TYR A 311 1.96 5.29 27.12
CA TYR A 311 0.61 5.70 27.55
C TYR A 311 0.22 7.07 26.98
N GLU A 312 1.15 8.03 27.01
CA GLU A 312 0.95 9.35 26.43
C GLU A 312 0.80 9.29 24.90
N CYS A 313 1.60 8.46 24.23
CA CYS A 313 1.52 8.29 22.79
C CYS A 313 0.17 7.67 22.37
N GLU A 314 -0.32 6.66 23.09
CA GLU A 314 -1.66 6.08 22.88
C GLU A 314 -2.76 7.13 23.05
N ARG A 315 -2.64 7.99 24.08
CA ARG A 315 -3.58 9.08 24.32
C ARG A 315 -3.61 10.09 23.18
N LEU A 316 -2.44 10.45 22.62
CA LEU A 316 -2.35 11.36 21.48
C LEU A 316 -2.96 10.76 20.21
N VAL A 317 -2.73 9.46 19.97
CA VAL A 317 -3.34 8.74 18.84
C VAL A 317 -4.87 8.75 18.94
N SER A 318 -5.43 8.34 20.08
CA SER A 318 -6.88 8.32 20.25
C SER A 318 -7.48 9.72 20.15
N ARG A 319 -6.81 10.73 20.72
CA ARG A 319 -7.21 12.14 20.60
C ARG A 319 -7.21 12.61 19.14
N PHE A 320 -6.16 12.30 18.38
CA PHE A 320 -6.06 12.59 16.95
C PHE A 320 -7.19 11.91 16.17
N LEU A 321 -7.31 10.58 16.27
CA LEU A 321 -8.31 9.81 15.51
C LEU A 321 -9.74 10.26 15.83
N LYS A 322 -10.03 10.67 17.07
CA LYS A 322 -11.34 11.17 17.47
C LYS A 322 -11.68 12.55 16.91
N ASN A 323 -10.68 13.41 16.78
CA ASN A 323 -10.87 14.82 16.44
C ASN A 323 -10.63 15.14 14.96
N ALA A 324 -9.89 14.29 14.25
CA ALA A 324 -9.45 14.56 12.89
C ALA A 324 -10.59 14.30 11.88
N PRO A 325 -11.11 15.33 11.20
CA PRO A 325 -12.21 15.15 10.26
C PRO A 325 -11.70 14.53 8.96
N GLU A 326 -12.42 13.53 8.44
CA GLU A 326 -11.99 12.71 7.29
C GLU A 326 -11.58 13.55 6.07
N GLU A 327 -12.29 14.65 5.80
CA GLU A 327 -12.04 15.55 4.68
C GLU A 327 -10.76 16.41 4.79
N LEU A 328 -10.23 16.58 6.00
CA LEU A 328 -9.03 17.39 6.29
C LEU A 328 -7.81 16.55 6.66
N VAL A 329 -7.88 15.22 6.56
CA VAL A 329 -6.74 14.35 6.80
C VAL A 329 -6.47 13.52 5.56
N LEU A 330 -5.21 13.17 5.36
CA LEU A 330 -4.81 12.31 4.24
C LEU A 330 -4.84 10.83 4.67
N PRO A 331 -5.29 9.92 3.79
CA PRO A 331 -5.30 8.48 4.07
C PRO A 331 -3.96 7.93 4.59
N PHE A 332 -2.83 8.34 3.99
CA PHE A 332 -1.53 7.84 4.43
C PHE A 332 -1.19 8.28 5.87
N ALA A 333 -1.60 9.48 6.30
CA ALA A 333 -1.33 10.00 7.64
C ALA A 333 -2.08 9.17 8.70
N ILE A 334 -3.35 8.88 8.44
CA ILE A 334 -4.17 8.02 9.30
C ILE A 334 -3.60 6.59 9.36
N ARG A 335 -3.15 6.04 8.22
CA ARG A 335 -2.49 4.74 8.19
C ARG A 335 -1.18 4.72 8.98
N LYS A 336 -0.34 5.76 8.84
CA LYS A 336 0.93 5.93 9.56
C LYS A 336 0.70 5.87 11.08
N ILE A 337 -0.26 6.65 11.57
CA ILE A 337 -0.63 6.66 12.99
C ILE A 337 -1.18 5.31 13.44
N GLY A 338 -2.11 4.73 12.67
CA GLY A 338 -2.74 3.47 13.03
C GLY A 338 -1.75 2.31 13.09
N GLN A 339 -0.75 2.27 12.20
CA GLN A 339 0.28 1.23 12.18
C GLN A 339 1.13 1.16 13.45
N LEU A 340 1.30 2.27 14.18
CA LEU A 340 2.10 2.33 15.40
C LEU A 340 1.55 1.43 16.54
N TYR A 341 0.27 1.06 16.47
CA TYR A 341 -0.41 0.30 17.52
C TYR A 341 -1.07 -0.99 17.01
N VAL A 342 -0.88 -1.30 15.73
CA VAL A 342 -1.29 -2.57 15.15
C VAL A 342 -0.34 -3.66 15.66
N GLY A 343 -0.80 -4.43 16.66
CA GLY A 343 -0.04 -5.55 17.22
C GLY A 343 -0.03 -5.61 18.75
N THR A 344 -0.67 -4.67 19.45
CA THR A 344 -0.87 -4.73 20.89
C THR A 344 -2.21 -5.38 21.24
N ASP A 345 -2.37 -5.86 22.48
CA ASP A 345 -3.64 -6.40 23.04
C ASP A 345 -4.82 -5.41 22.99
N GLN A 346 -4.55 -4.19 22.53
CA GLN A 346 -5.47 -3.08 22.58
C GLN A 346 -6.18 -2.79 21.23
N GLN A 347 -6.15 -3.72 20.26
CA GLN A 347 -6.83 -3.56 18.96
C GLN A 347 -8.29 -3.10 19.05
N HIS A 348 -9.00 -3.45 20.13
CA HIS A 348 -10.41 -3.09 20.33
C HIS A 348 -10.70 -1.58 20.43
N TRP A 349 -9.82 -0.75 21.00
CA TRP A 349 -10.07 0.70 21.05
C TRP A 349 -9.80 1.37 19.71
N LEU A 350 -8.71 0.98 19.04
CA LEU A 350 -8.39 1.45 17.68
C LEU A 350 -9.56 1.24 16.74
N VAL A 351 -10.08 0.00 16.68
CA VAL A 351 -11.25 -0.33 15.85
C VAL A 351 -12.46 0.59 16.13
N THR A 352 -12.62 1.07 17.37
CA THR A 352 -13.70 1.98 17.73
C THR A 352 -13.48 3.40 17.23
N ASP A 353 -12.25 3.90 17.31
CA ASP A 353 -11.91 5.25 16.84
C ASP A 353 -11.88 5.33 15.30
N PHE A 354 -11.60 4.22 14.60
CA PHE A 354 -11.59 4.17 13.12
C PHE A 354 -12.98 4.10 12.46
N ARG A 355 -14.08 3.89 13.20
CA ARG A 355 -15.41 3.56 12.61
C ARG A 355 -15.98 4.61 11.65
N HIS A 356 -15.56 5.86 11.77
CA HIS A 356 -16.05 6.96 10.95
C HIS A 356 -15.22 7.20 9.69
N PHE A 357 -14.04 6.57 9.56
CA PHE A 357 -13.17 6.71 8.40
C PHE A 357 -13.51 5.71 7.29
N LYS A 358 -13.49 6.16 6.04
CA LYS A 358 -13.58 5.27 4.87
C LYS A 358 -12.37 4.33 4.74
N ARG A 359 -12.58 3.23 4.00
CA ARG A 359 -11.58 2.18 3.74
C ARG A 359 -10.16 2.66 3.36
N PRO A 360 -9.94 3.67 2.50
CA PRO A 360 -8.59 4.10 2.12
C PRO A 360 -7.73 4.56 3.30
N PHE A 361 -8.37 5.09 4.35
CA PHE A 361 -7.74 5.58 5.57
C PHE A 361 -7.39 4.46 6.54
N LEU A 362 -8.11 3.34 6.48
CA LEU A 362 -7.93 2.27 7.44
C LEU A 362 -6.53 1.64 7.28
N PRO A 363 -5.78 1.41 8.37
CA PRO A 363 -4.63 0.52 8.36
C PRO A 363 -4.97 -0.78 7.65
N ARG A 364 -4.04 -1.33 6.86
CA ARG A 364 -4.32 -2.52 6.03
C ARG A 364 -4.93 -3.65 6.85
N ILE A 365 -4.46 -3.89 8.07
CA ILE A 365 -4.99 -4.90 8.98
C ILE A 365 -6.39 -4.62 9.53
N LEU A 366 -6.97 -3.42 9.37
CA LEU A 366 -8.33 -3.10 9.81
C LEU A 366 -9.33 -3.17 8.65
N VAL A 367 -8.85 -3.34 7.41
CA VAL A 367 -9.69 -3.55 6.24
C VAL A 367 -10.35 -4.94 6.32
N PRO A 368 -11.59 -5.13 5.83
CA PRO A 368 -12.24 -6.45 5.82
C PRO A 368 -11.34 -7.54 5.22
N LEU A 369 -11.38 -8.75 5.79
CA LEU A 369 -10.48 -9.84 5.42
C LEU A 369 -10.48 -10.14 3.91
N GLU A 370 -11.65 -10.16 3.27
CA GLU A 370 -11.79 -10.37 1.83
C GLU A 370 -11.01 -9.34 1.00
N HIS A 371 -11.04 -8.10 1.45
CA HIS A 371 -10.41 -6.96 0.82
C HIS A 371 -8.90 -6.95 1.08
N ARG A 372 -8.46 -7.36 2.27
CA ARG A 372 -7.04 -7.56 2.58
C ARG A 372 -6.45 -8.67 1.75
N ILE A 373 -7.17 -9.76 1.50
CA ILE A 373 -6.72 -10.84 0.60
C ILE A 373 -6.50 -10.27 -0.80
N ASN A 374 -7.48 -9.56 -1.37
CA ASN A 374 -7.33 -8.94 -2.69
C ASN A 374 -6.17 -7.94 -2.73
N SER A 375 -6.09 -7.06 -1.73
CA SER A 375 -5.01 -6.08 -1.63
C SER A 375 -3.64 -6.73 -1.45
N TRP A 376 -3.55 -7.85 -0.73
CA TRP A 376 -2.31 -8.62 -0.57
C TRP A 376 -1.89 -9.30 -1.88
N TRP A 377 -2.85 -9.84 -2.64
CA TRP A 377 -2.61 -10.36 -3.99
C TRP A 377 -2.11 -9.29 -4.95
N SER A 378 -2.64 -8.07 -4.86
CA SER A 378 -2.24 -6.95 -5.70
C SER A 378 -0.98 -6.22 -5.21
N SER A 379 -0.68 -6.17 -3.91
CA SER A 379 0.40 -5.33 -3.34
C SER A 379 1.77 -5.99 -3.26
N GLY A 380 1.86 -7.31 -3.40
CA GLY A 380 3.09 -8.05 -3.11
C GLY A 380 3.39 -9.08 -4.17
N ILE A 381 4.68 -9.42 -4.32
CA ILE A 381 5.42 -10.61 -4.84
C ILE A 381 4.68 -11.66 -5.72
N PHE A 382 3.38 -11.84 -5.59
CA PHE A 382 2.52 -12.74 -6.35
C PHE A 382 2.34 -12.43 -7.86
N PRO A 383 2.34 -11.18 -8.37
CA PRO A 383 1.97 -10.90 -9.76
C PRO A 383 3.12 -11.10 -10.77
N ARG A 384 3.98 -12.12 -10.60
CA ARG A 384 5.06 -12.38 -11.56
C ARG A 384 5.20 -13.85 -11.94
N ILE A 385 5.37 -14.06 -13.22
CA ILE A 385 5.50 -15.35 -13.90
C ILE A 385 6.42 -15.12 -15.12
N PRO A 386 7.36 -16.01 -15.50
CA PRO A 386 8.01 -17.13 -14.78
C PRO A 386 9.56 -17.04 -14.80
N MET A 387 10.20 -17.90 -14.01
CA MET A 387 11.51 -18.48 -14.32
C MET A 387 11.28 -19.89 -14.89
N THR A 388 12.05 -20.29 -15.91
CA THR A 388 11.96 -21.64 -16.48
C THR A 388 12.78 -22.60 -15.61
N VAL A 389 12.16 -23.25 -14.62
CA VAL A 389 12.80 -24.38 -13.94
C VAL A 389 12.62 -25.61 -14.84
N GLN A 390 13.70 -26.05 -15.46
CA GLN A 390 13.73 -27.25 -16.28
C GLN A 390 13.66 -28.50 -15.38
N LEU A 391 12.81 -29.45 -15.80
CA LEU A 391 12.83 -30.89 -15.51
C LEU A 391 13.66 -31.32 -14.28
N LEU A 392 13.00 -31.44 -13.11
CA LEU A 392 13.61 -32.03 -11.92
C LEU A 392 13.33 -33.54 -11.92
N THR A 393 14.28 -34.31 -12.44
CA THR A 393 14.11 -35.76 -12.70
C THR A 393 14.42 -36.65 -11.50
N SER A 394 15.09 -36.12 -10.46
CA SER A 394 15.48 -36.88 -9.27
C SER A 394 15.06 -36.25 -7.94
N HIS A 395 14.94 -37.06 -6.89
CA HIS A 395 14.63 -36.61 -5.51
C HIS A 395 15.65 -35.59 -4.98
N HIS A 396 16.94 -35.77 -5.31
CA HIS A 396 18.00 -34.84 -4.91
C HIS A 396 17.88 -33.48 -5.62
N GLU A 397 17.48 -33.47 -6.89
CA GLU A 397 17.21 -32.24 -7.63
C GLU A 397 16.00 -31.48 -7.07
N ARG A 398 14.96 -32.21 -6.60
CA ARG A 398 13.82 -31.61 -5.89
C ARG A 398 14.25 -30.91 -4.60
N GLN A 399 15.01 -31.57 -3.74
CA GLN A 399 15.49 -30.97 -2.48
C GLN A 399 16.37 -29.75 -2.74
N ARG A 400 17.23 -29.81 -3.77
CA ARG A 400 18.05 -28.66 -4.16
C ARG A 400 17.19 -27.50 -4.67
N ALA A 401 16.20 -27.77 -5.51
CA ALA A 401 15.26 -26.75 -5.99
C ALA A 401 14.41 -26.16 -4.86
N MET A 402 14.06 -26.97 -3.85
CA MET A 402 13.38 -26.51 -2.63
C MET A 402 14.25 -25.55 -1.83
N ASN A 403 15.50 -25.92 -1.59
CA ASN A 403 16.41 -25.06 -0.85
C ASN A 403 16.65 -23.74 -1.59
N ILE A 404 16.80 -23.80 -2.92
CA ILE A 404 16.88 -22.60 -3.76
C ILE A 404 15.60 -21.78 -3.65
N PHE A 405 14.42 -22.38 -3.78
CA PHE A 405 13.15 -21.67 -3.66
C PHE A 405 12.95 -21.02 -2.27
N ILE A 406 13.32 -21.72 -1.19
CA ILE A 406 13.27 -21.18 0.18
C ILE A 406 14.27 -20.04 0.33
N GLU A 407 15.49 -20.22 -0.16
CA GLU A 407 16.53 -19.20 -0.12
C GLU A 407 16.12 -17.96 -0.92
N ASP A 408 15.53 -18.16 -2.10
CA ASP A 408 14.93 -17.11 -2.92
C ASP A 408 13.84 -16.40 -2.13
N CYS A 409 12.87 -17.11 -1.55
CA CYS A 409 11.82 -16.50 -0.69
C CYS A 409 12.37 -15.74 0.52
N LEU A 410 13.57 -16.08 1.01
CA LEU A 410 14.20 -15.48 2.19
C LEU A 410 15.12 -14.30 1.85
N GLN A 411 15.84 -14.34 0.74
CA GLN A 411 16.89 -13.38 0.38
C GLN A 411 16.37 -12.22 -0.47
N GLU A 412 15.35 -12.45 -1.29
CA GLU A 412 14.77 -11.44 -2.15
C GLU A 412 13.27 -11.70 -2.24
N GLY A 413 12.42 -10.69 -2.35
CA GLY A 413 10.99 -10.92 -2.59
C GLY A 413 10.72 -11.48 -3.99
N GLN A 414 11.36 -12.60 -4.38
CA GLN A 414 11.21 -13.21 -5.68
C GLN A 414 9.92 -14.04 -5.72
N ASN A 415 9.09 -13.61 -6.65
CA ASN A 415 7.93 -14.20 -7.29
C ASN A 415 7.57 -15.63 -6.89
N LEU A 416 6.37 -15.82 -6.33
CA LEU A 416 5.80 -17.16 -6.25
C LEU A 416 5.42 -17.65 -7.65
N PRO A 417 5.77 -18.89 -8.03
CA PRO A 417 5.57 -19.39 -9.38
C PRO A 417 4.13 -19.91 -9.57
N ILE A 418 3.16 -19.00 -9.53
CA ILE A 418 1.70 -19.29 -9.46
C ILE A 418 1.17 -20.13 -10.63
N ASN A 419 1.84 -20.18 -11.78
CA ASN A 419 1.44 -21.01 -12.93
C ASN A 419 2.60 -21.86 -13.48
N HIS A 420 3.55 -22.19 -12.61
CA HIS A 420 4.59 -23.13 -12.98
C HIS A 420 4.06 -24.56 -12.88
N ASN A 421 4.38 -25.38 -13.87
CA ASN A 421 4.19 -26.81 -13.81
C ASN A 421 5.56 -27.48 -13.86
N PHE A 422 5.77 -28.49 -13.04
CA PHE A 422 6.92 -29.37 -13.16
C PHE A 422 6.48 -30.71 -13.74
N VAL A 423 7.38 -31.38 -14.44
CA VAL A 423 7.18 -32.76 -14.87
C VAL A 423 7.71 -33.64 -13.75
N ASP A 424 6.87 -34.49 -13.20
CA ASP A 424 7.25 -35.42 -12.17
C ASP A 424 8.07 -36.60 -12.76
N TRP A 425 8.54 -37.47 -11.87
CA TRP A 425 9.33 -38.66 -12.23
C TRP A 425 8.56 -39.68 -13.08
N SER A 426 7.22 -39.60 -13.11
CA SER A 426 6.37 -40.42 -13.99
C SER A 426 6.21 -39.82 -15.39
N GLY A 427 6.69 -38.59 -15.60
CA GLY A 427 6.49 -37.84 -16.84
C GLY A 427 5.19 -37.04 -16.86
N GLU A 428 4.43 -37.04 -15.76
CA GLU A 428 3.19 -36.27 -15.63
C GLU A 428 3.50 -34.82 -15.26
N THR A 429 2.75 -33.90 -15.84
CA THR A 429 2.89 -32.47 -15.55
C THR A 429 2.00 -32.10 -14.36
N GLU A 430 2.60 -31.68 -13.25
CA GLU A 430 1.90 -31.26 -12.04
C GLU A 430 2.15 -29.76 -11.78
N TRP A 431 1.09 -29.05 -11.41
CA TRP A 431 1.17 -27.64 -11.01
C TRP A 431 1.96 -27.50 -9.70
N PHE A 432 2.92 -26.57 -9.68
CA PHE A 432 3.80 -26.33 -8.53
C PHE A 432 3.03 -26.06 -7.23
N GLY A 433 1.92 -25.33 -7.32
CA GLY A 433 1.05 -25.10 -6.17
C GLY A 433 0.41 -26.38 -5.63
N THR A 434 0.00 -27.32 -6.48
CA THR A 434 -0.54 -28.62 -6.04
C THR A 434 0.51 -29.37 -5.24
N TRP A 435 1.75 -29.35 -5.72
CA TRP A 435 2.85 -30.04 -5.07
C TRP A 435 3.29 -29.40 -3.76
N LEU A 436 3.37 -28.06 -3.69
CA LEU A 436 3.63 -27.36 -2.43
C LEU A 436 2.53 -27.62 -1.41
N VAL A 437 1.26 -27.59 -1.83
CA VAL A 437 0.12 -27.91 -0.98
C VAL A 437 0.18 -29.36 -0.50
N LYS A 438 0.53 -30.30 -1.39
CA LYS A 438 0.71 -31.71 -1.05
C LYS A 438 1.84 -31.88 -0.04
N PHE A 439 3.00 -31.29 -0.28
CA PHE A 439 4.15 -31.32 0.64
C PHE A 439 3.79 -30.74 2.01
N ALA A 440 3.11 -29.58 2.05
CA ALA A 440 2.67 -28.97 3.29
C ALA A 440 1.64 -29.84 4.03
N SER A 441 0.76 -30.55 3.32
CA SER A 441 -0.21 -31.47 3.91
C SER A 441 0.39 -32.79 4.38
N GLU A 442 1.49 -33.23 3.76
CA GLU A 442 2.27 -34.42 4.11
C GLU A 442 3.35 -34.12 5.15
N TRP A 443 3.39 -32.88 5.67
CA TRP A 443 4.36 -32.49 6.68
C TRP A 443 4.24 -33.40 7.90
N SER A 444 5.27 -34.23 8.08
CA SER A 444 5.43 -35.08 9.25
C SER A 444 6.40 -34.40 10.20
N GLU A 445 6.09 -34.41 11.50
CA GLU A 445 6.99 -33.95 12.57
C GLU A 445 8.35 -34.70 12.59
N SER A 446 8.49 -35.74 11.77
CA SER A 446 9.66 -36.61 11.57
C SER A 446 10.61 -36.22 10.43
N CYS A 447 10.41 -35.12 9.70
CA CYS A 447 11.38 -34.69 8.68
C CYS A 447 12.74 -34.31 9.30
N ASP A 448 13.83 -34.82 8.73
CA ASP A 448 15.21 -34.55 9.17
C ASP A 448 15.60 -33.06 9.03
N ASP A 449 15.03 -32.35 8.06
CA ASP A 449 15.18 -30.90 7.88
C ASP A 449 13.91 -30.15 8.34
N LYS A 450 13.81 -29.93 9.64
CA LYS A 450 12.68 -29.21 10.23
C LYS A 450 12.66 -27.74 9.83
N HIS A 451 13.82 -27.13 9.55
CA HIS A 451 13.91 -25.71 9.21
C HIS A 451 13.35 -25.46 7.80
N GLY A 452 13.82 -26.21 6.79
CA GLY A 452 13.31 -26.10 5.42
C GLY A 452 11.81 -26.41 5.32
N SER A 453 11.34 -27.40 6.09
CA SER A 453 9.92 -27.81 6.11
C SER A 453 8.98 -26.70 6.60
N ILE A 454 9.38 -25.91 7.60
CA ILE A 454 8.60 -24.78 8.11
C ILE A 454 8.42 -23.70 7.04
N HIS A 455 9.50 -23.34 6.36
CA HIS A 455 9.45 -22.32 5.32
C HIS A 455 8.55 -22.76 4.16
N LEU A 456 8.62 -24.03 3.75
CA LEU A 456 7.74 -24.56 2.69
C LEU A 456 6.27 -24.58 3.10
N ALA A 457 5.98 -24.90 4.36
CA ALA A 457 4.63 -24.82 4.88
C ALA A 457 4.09 -23.38 4.81
N ILE A 458 4.86 -22.38 5.25
CA ILE A 458 4.50 -20.96 5.12
C ILE A 458 4.35 -20.55 3.64
N ALA A 459 5.26 -20.98 2.77
CA ALA A 459 5.21 -20.71 1.32
C ALA A 459 3.97 -21.31 0.64
N SER A 460 3.36 -22.34 1.22
CA SER A 460 2.16 -22.98 0.67
C SER A 460 0.87 -22.20 0.93
N TRP A 461 0.85 -21.31 1.94
CA TRP A 461 -0.35 -20.60 2.37
C TRP A 461 -1.03 -19.78 1.26
N PRO A 462 -0.31 -19.02 0.41
CA PRO A 462 -0.93 -18.32 -0.71
C PRO A 462 -1.61 -19.27 -1.70
N PHE A 463 -1.02 -20.43 -1.98
CA PHE A 463 -1.58 -21.42 -2.90
C PHE A 463 -2.84 -22.07 -2.34
N LEU A 464 -2.90 -22.30 -1.02
CA LEU A 464 -4.09 -22.78 -0.33
C LEU A 464 -5.23 -21.77 -0.43
N ILE A 465 -4.95 -20.48 -0.19
CA ILE A 465 -5.93 -19.39 -0.32
C ILE A 465 -6.42 -19.31 -1.78
N LEU A 466 -5.51 -19.30 -2.75
CA LEU A 466 -5.83 -19.23 -4.19
C LEU A 466 -6.74 -20.38 -4.64
N CYS A 467 -6.42 -21.59 -4.20
CA CYS A 467 -7.16 -22.79 -4.56
C CYS A 467 -8.41 -23.01 -3.70
N ASN A 468 -8.67 -22.13 -2.74
CA ASN A 468 -9.72 -22.29 -1.74
C ASN A 468 -9.65 -23.67 -1.05
N ARG A 469 -8.44 -24.06 -0.62
CA ARG A 469 -8.13 -25.32 0.06
C ARG A 469 -7.62 -25.07 1.48
N LYS A 470 -7.71 -26.10 2.32
CA LYS A 470 -7.14 -26.12 3.67
C LYS A 470 -6.08 -27.21 3.77
N GLY A 471 -5.07 -26.97 4.60
CA GLY A 471 -4.11 -27.98 5.04
C GLY A 471 -4.34 -28.32 6.51
N ASN A 472 -3.53 -29.24 7.05
CA ASN A 472 -3.47 -29.49 8.48
C ASN A 472 -2.27 -28.72 9.05
N PHE A 473 -2.52 -27.57 9.65
CA PHE A 473 -1.50 -26.70 10.27
C PHE A 473 -1.70 -26.57 11.78
N SER A 474 -2.29 -27.56 12.44
CA SER A 474 -2.47 -27.59 13.91
C SER A 474 -1.15 -27.50 14.69
N PHE A 475 -0.02 -27.81 14.04
CA PHE A 475 1.30 -27.55 14.61
C PHE A 475 1.60 -26.04 14.70
N PHE A 476 1.24 -25.29 13.65
CA PHE A 476 1.42 -23.85 13.57
C PHE A 476 0.39 -23.13 14.43
N PHE A 477 -0.88 -23.43 14.27
CA PHE A 477 -1.96 -22.70 14.92
C PHE A 477 -2.55 -23.56 16.05
N LYS A 478 -2.71 -22.97 17.23
CA LYS A 478 -3.39 -23.65 18.34
C LYS A 478 -4.88 -23.37 18.29
N ASP A 479 -5.66 -24.30 18.82
CA ASP A 479 -7.06 -24.06 19.13
C ASP A 479 -7.17 -23.26 20.44
N GLY A 480 -7.65 -22.02 20.33
CA GLY A 480 -8.12 -21.25 21.49
C GLY A 480 -7.08 -20.48 22.31
N ASP A 481 -5.88 -20.19 21.77
CA ASP A 481 -4.98 -19.23 22.42
C ASP A 481 -5.32 -17.79 21.99
N GLU A 482 -5.17 -16.86 22.94
CA GLU A 482 -5.40 -15.41 22.86
C GLU A 482 -4.67 -14.75 21.67
N LEU A 483 -5.07 -13.52 21.32
CA LEU A 483 -4.54 -12.67 20.24
C LEU A 483 -2.99 -12.77 20.12
N GLU A 484 -2.49 -13.75 19.37
CA GLU A 484 -1.07 -14.03 19.26
C GLU A 484 -0.43 -13.02 18.29
N THR A 485 0.69 -12.41 18.67
CA THR A 485 1.48 -11.58 17.75
C THR A 485 2.36 -12.45 16.85
N TRP A 486 2.78 -11.94 15.68
CA TRP A 486 3.69 -12.67 14.80
C TRP A 486 5.04 -13.01 15.45
N ASP A 487 5.49 -12.21 16.41
CA ASP A 487 6.70 -12.46 17.20
C ASP A 487 6.50 -13.60 18.20
N GLY A 488 5.34 -13.63 18.86
CA GLY A 488 4.90 -14.73 19.70
C GLY A 488 4.80 -16.03 18.90
N PHE A 489 4.19 -15.95 17.72
CA PHE A 489 4.09 -17.05 16.76
C PHE A 489 5.47 -17.59 16.39
N ALA A 490 6.39 -16.76 15.91
CA ALA A 490 7.72 -17.20 15.49
C ALA A 490 8.51 -17.83 16.65
N SER A 491 8.46 -17.22 17.84
CA SER A 491 9.12 -17.72 19.05
C SER A 491 8.60 -19.08 19.48
N ARG A 492 7.28 -19.27 19.46
CA ARG A 492 6.63 -20.54 19.80
C ARG A 492 6.99 -21.64 18.80
N ILE A 493 6.96 -21.34 17.51
CA ILE A 493 7.33 -22.32 16.47
C ILE A 493 8.79 -22.72 16.59
N ALA A 494 9.71 -21.77 16.79
CA ALA A 494 11.11 -22.09 17.00
C ALA A 494 11.32 -22.98 18.23
N ALA A 495 10.66 -22.64 19.36
CA ALA A 495 10.71 -23.42 20.59
C ALA A 495 10.20 -24.86 20.43
N LYS A 496 9.11 -25.06 19.68
CA LYS A 496 8.57 -26.40 19.38
C LYS A 496 9.54 -27.25 18.55
N VAL A 497 10.34 -26.63 17.69
CA VAL A 497 11.19 -27.33 16.71
C VAL A 497 12.52 -27.74 17.32
N THR A 498 13.16 -26.84 18.06
CA THR A 498 14.51 -27.03 18.59
C THR A 498 14.54 -27.33 20.10
N ASN A 499 13.37 -27.45 20.75
CA ASN A 499 13.20 -27.57 22.20
C ASN A 499 13.80 -26.40 23.01
N SER A 500 14.09 -25.27 22.36
CA SER A 500 14.59 -24.02 22.96
C SER A 500 14.28 -22.84 22.03
N VAL A 501 14.32 -21.59 22.50
CA VAL A 501 14.12 -20.45 21.59
C VAL A 501 15.37 -20.30 20.70
N ASP A 502 15.28 -20.81 19.48
CA ASP A 502 16.28 -20.59 18.44
C ASP A 502 16.04 -19.23 17.77
N ASN A 503 16.79 -18.22 18.21
CA ASN A 503 16.69 -16.86 17.69
C ASN A 503 16.96 -16.77 16.18
N GLN A 504 17.76 -17.67 15.61
CA GLN A 504 18.03 -17.67 14.18
C GLN A 504 16.80 -18.18 13.41
N LEU A 505 16.15 -19.23 13.91
CA LEU A 505 14.91 -19.73 13.33
C LEU A 505 13.75 -18.73 13.50
N CYS A 506 13.63 -18.08 14.66
CA CYS A 506 12.66 -16.99 14.88
C CYS A 506 12.82 -15.89 13.83
N ALA A 507 14.05 -15.37 13.67
CA ALA A 507 14.35 -14.33 12.71
C ALA A 507 14.09 -14.77 11.27
N SER A 508 14.33 -16.05 10.95
CA SER A 508 14.05 -16.60 9.61
C SER A 508 12.55 -16.68 9.32
N ILE A 509 11.74 -17.13 10.29
CA ILE A 509 10.28 -17.18 10.16
C ILE A 509 9.71 -15.77 10.02
N GLN A 510 10.12 -14.83 10.89
CA GLN A 510 9.71 -13.43 10.81
C GLN A 510 10.10 -12.81 9.47
N ARG A 511 11.33 -13.07 9.01
CA ARG A 511 11.77 -12.60 7.69
C ARG A 511 10.87 -13.13 6.59
N MET A 512 10.52 -14.42 6.59
CA MET A 512 9.64 -14.99 5.58
C MET A 512 8.24 -14.37 5.61
N LEU A 513 7.64 -14.23 6.79
CA LEU A 513 6.32 -13.60 6.96
C LEU A 513 6.30 -12.15 6.47
N ASN A 514 7.36 -11.39 6.79
CA ASN A 514 7.52 -10.01 6.37
C ASN A 514 7.79 -9.89 4.86
N THR A 515 8.68 -10.73 4.32
CA THR A 515 8.98 -10.76 2.88
C THR A 515 7.71 -11.05 2.10
N MET A 516 6.94 -12.08 2.50
CA MET A 516 5.67 -12.43 1.87
C MET A 516 4.51 -11.47 2.21
N GLN A 517 4.77 -10.40 2.97
CA GLN A 517 3.78 -9.43 3.47
C GLN A 517 2.63 -10.05 4.30
N ILE A 518 2.74 -11.31 4.74
CA ILE A 518 1.69 -11.97 5.53
C ILE A 518 1.43 -11.20 6.82
N SER A 519 2.51 -10.83 7.52
CA SER A 519 2.44 -10.08 8.78
C SER A 519 1.89 -8.66 8.65
N THR A 520 1.93 -8.10 7.43
CA THR A 520 1.38 -6.78 7.13
C THR A 520 -0.14 -6.80 6.95
N PHE A 521 -0.69 -7.93 6.46
CA PHE A 521 -2.09 -8.03 6.04
C PHE A 521 -2.97 -8.86 6.96
N PHE A 522 -2.39 -9.77 7.74
CA PHE A 522 -3.15 -10.72 8.53
C PHE A 522 -2.61 -10.82 9.95
N THR A 523 -3.48 -11.12 10.90
CA THR A 523 -3.07 -11.69 12.20
C THR A 523 -2.82 -13.20 12.07
N PRO A 524 -2.12 -13.84 13.02
CA PRO A 524 -1.99 -15.30 13.07
C PRO A 524 -3.34 -16.03 13.06
N ASP A 525 -4.35 -15.51 13.78
CA ASP A 525 -5.69 -16.11 13.84
C ASP A 525 -6.43 -16.02 12.51
N GLU A 526 -6.35 -14.87 11.85
CA GLU A 526 -6.92 -14.69 10.52
C GLU A 526 -6.26 -15.63 9.52
N MET A 527 -4.93 -15.75 9.58
CA MET A 527 -4.18 -16.69 8.75
C MET A 527 -4.62 -18.14 9.01
N ALA A 528 -4.76 -18.55 10.27
CA ALA A 528 -5.28 -19.86 10.64
C ALA A 528 -6.69 -20.12 10.07
N SER A 529 -7.57 -19.12 10.13
CA SER A 529 -8.91 -19.20 9.55
C SER A 529 -8.89 -19.37 8.03
N LEU A 530 -7.84 -18.87 7.36
CA LEU A 530 -7.67 -18.93 5.91
C LEU A 530 -7.03 -20.22 5.41
N VAL A 531 -6.15 -20.88 6.16
CA VAL A 531 -5.43 -22.08 5.66
C VAL A 531 -5.62 -23.36 6.46
N ASP A 532 -6.13 -23.30 7.69
CA ASP A 532 -6.19 -24.45 8.61
C ASP A 532 -7.62 -24.78 9.05
N LYS A 533 -8.30 -23.84 9.72
CA LYS A 533 -9.65 -24.04 10.29
C LYS A 533 -10.75 -24.03 9.21
N THR A 534 -11.99 -24.40 9.58
CA THR A 534 -13.16 -24.38 8.68
C THR A 534 -13.27 -23.03 7.96
N PHE A 535 -13.29 -23.07 6.63
CA PHE A 535 -13.49 -21.90 5.78
C PHE A 535 -14.80 -21.23 6.17
N VAL A 536 -14.75 -20.01 6.68
CA VAL A 536 -15.92 -19.14 6.74
C VAL A 536 -16.06 -18.55 5.34
N PRO A 537 -17.08 -18.91 4.56
CA PRO A 537 -17.30 -18.31 3.26
C PRO A 537 -17.31 -16.80 3.42
N ILE A 538 -16.70 -16.09 2.48
CA ILE A 538 -16.71 -14.62 2.46
C ILE A 538 -18.17 -14.09 2.55
N SER A 539 -19.15 -14.83 2.02
CA SER A 539 -20.58 -14.53 2.14
C SER A 539 -21.16 -14.64 3.56
N ALA A 540 -20.47 -15.32 4.49
CA ALA A 540 -20.88 -15.47 5.89
C ALA A 540 -20.35 -14.34 6.80
N PHE A 541 -19.52 -13.43 6.30
CA PHE A 541 -19.16 -12.20 7.01
C PHE A 541 -20.13 -11.05 6.70
N ASN A 542 -20.91 -11.14 5.61
CA ASN A 542 -22.03 -10.23 5.33
C ASN A 542 -23.24 -10.42 6.25
N SER A 543 -23.22 -11.39 7.17
CA SER A 543 -24.25 -11.54 8.21
C SER A 543 -23.90 -10.86 9.53
N LEU A 544 -22.83 -10.05 9.57
CA LEU A 544 -22.46 -9.21 10.71
C LEU A 544 -22.54 -7.70 10.41
N GLU A 545 -23.15 -7.30 9.30
CA GLU A 545 -23.70 -5.96 9.15
C GLU A 545 -25.23 -6.03 9.10
N VAL A 546 -25.85 -5.14 9.89
CA VAL A 546 -27.29 -4.90 10.03
C VAL A 546 -28.04 -5.80 11.02
N SER A 547 -27.73 -5.71 12.31
CA SER A 547 -28.73 -5.96 13.37
C SER A 547 -28.93 -4.83 14.38
N ASP A 548 -28.24 -3.69 14.26
CA ASP A 548 -28.49 -2.48 15.08
C ASP A 548 -28.75 -1.22 14.21
N ALA A 549 -29.36 -1.41 13.05
CA ALA A 549 -30.13 -0.36 12.39
C ALA A 549 -31.62 -0.65 12.59
N GLU A 550 -32.06 -0.66 13.85
CA GLU A 550 -33.49 -0.51 14.15
C GLU A 550 -33.94 0.87 13.66
N ASP A 551 -34.86 0.84 12.70
CA ASP A 551 -35.89 1.84 12.42
C ASP A 551 -35.86 3.10 13.31
N PHE A 552 -35.10 4.10 12.88
CA PHE A 552 -35.50 5.49 13.08
C PHE A 552 -36.24 5.97 11.83
N SER A 553 -37.40 5.38 11.57
CA SER A 553 -38.45 6.13 10.90
C SER A 553 -38.86 7.26 11.84
N MET A 554 -38.36 8.46 11.59
CA MET A 554 -38.86 9.69 12.20
C MET A 554 -40.37 9.78 11.94
N ASP A 555 -41.16 9.52 12.98
CA ASP A 555 -42.57 9.84 13.01
C ASP A 555 -42.70 11.37 13.12
N GLU A 556 -42.77 12.04 11.97
CA GLU A 556 -42.99 13.49 11.82
C GLU A 556 -44.32 13.98 12.43
N SER A 557 -45.13 13.09 13.02
CA SER A 557 -46.41 13.46 13.63
C SER A 557 -46.31 14.03 15.06
N LYS A 558 -45.13 14.02 15.71
CA LYS A 558 -44.97 14.52 17.10
C LYS A 558 -44.33 15.89 17.28
N TYR A 559 -43.96 16.60 16.22
CA TYR A 559 -43.36 17.95 16.32
C TYR A 559 -44.36 19.13 16.18
N ASN A 560 -45.66 18.87 16.08
CA ASN A 560 -46.70 19.90 15.94
C ASN A 560 -47.72 20.00 17.09
N SER A 561 -47.46 19.40 18.25
CA SER A 561 -48.34 19.55 19.43
C SER A 561 -47.57 20.00 20.68
N GLN A 562 -46.87 21.14 20.58
CA GLN A 562 -46.46 21.95 21.74
C GLN A 562 -46.19 23.41 21.34
N LYS A 563 -47.19 24.03 20.70
CA LYS A 563 -47.41 25.48 20.70
C LYS A 563 -48.93 25.74 20.71
N SER A 564 -49.51 25.66 21.90
CA SER A 564 -50.73 26.36 22.32
C SER A 564 -50.80 26.33 23.84
#